data_AF-A0A8T7B6C2-F1
#
_entry.id   AF-A0A8T7B6C2-F1
#
_cell.length_a   1.000
_cell.length_b   1.000
_cell.length_c   1.000
_cell.angle_alpha   90.00
_cell.angle_beta   90.00
_cell.angle_gamma   90.00
#
_symmetry.space_group_name_H-M   'P 1'
#
loop_
_entity.id
_entity.type
_entity.pdbx_description
1 polymer ?
#
loop_
_entity_poly.entity_id
_entity_poly.type
_entity_poly.pdbx_seq_one_letter_code
_entity_poly.pdbx_strand_id
1 'polypeptide(L)'
;MTIQSDTGRWVVRHIYPTRQRVLLLLGVVAALLAAAALFEFGRWRAGYDRAAAATRYHEIKMQYQSLQDEFEDLERKMTTIQTSQDIDELAYKGVETTLVELREKVRQQQEELEFYRGIVSPTHSEQGLRIHDLSVAAAEDDGQYRLRLVLSRSGTRTKAVTGTVRLSVDGEDIDGPKRYDLSDITDSPAALKFSFKYYQDFEQQLILPDGFIPQLVHVVVDPKGKSDTIERTFQWPRISPTITTVQTTTTNG
;
A
#
# COMPACT_ATOMS: atom_id res chain seq x y z
N MET A 1 9.34 104.43 113.26
CA MET A 1 9.79 105.52 112.38
C MET A 1 9.30 105.18 110.97
N THR A 2 8.24 105.87 110.54
CA THR A 2 7.91 106.36 109.18
C THR A 2 8.08 105.40 107.97
N ILE A 3 6.98 104.79 107.47
CA ILE A 3 6.20 105.07 106.21
C ILE A 3 6.86 104.61 104.90
N GLN A 4 6.20 103.72 104.13
CA GLN A 4 5.76 104.01 102.74
C GLN A 4 4.74 102.98 102.23
N SER A 5 3.57 103.49 101.84
CA SER A 5 2.50 102.81 101.13
C SER A 5 2.81 102.67 99.64
N ASP A 6 2.42 101.55 99.02
CA ASP A 6 1.92 101.59 97.64
C ASP A 6 0.64 100.75 97.52
N THR A 7 -0.38 101.40 96.98
CA THR A 7 -1.76 100.92 96.91
C THR A 7 -2.07 100.52 95.47
N GLY A 8 -2.27 99.22 95.29
CA GLY A 8 -3.34 98.61 94.49
C GLY A 8 -3.60 99.09 93.06
N ARG A 9 -3.50 98.16 92.12
CA ARG A 9 -4.55 98.01 91.09
C ARG A 9 -4.58 96.59 90.52
N TRP A 10 -5.39 95.71 91.12
CA TRP A 10 -5.75 94.43 90.50
C TRP A 10 -6.87 94.69 89.49
N VAL A 11 -6.54 94.65 88.19
CA VAL A 11 -7.53 94.66 87.12
C VAL A 11 -7.98 93.22 86.88
N VAL A 12 -9.08 92.83 87.53
CA VAL A 12 -9.76 91.56 87.23
C VAL A 12 -10.50 91.74 85.89
N ARG A 13 -9.86 91.36 84.78
CA ARG A 13 -10.54 91.20 83.49
C ARG A 13 -11.31 89.89 83.52
N HIS A 14 -12.64 89.98 83.56
CA HIS A 14 -13.53 88.85 83.32
C HIS A 14 -13.53 88.54 81.81
N ILE A 15 -12.67 87.62 81.39
CA ILE A 15 -12.60 87.13 80.00
C ILE A 15 -13.61 85.99 79.89
N TYR A 16 -14.72 86.20 79.18
CA TYR A 16 -15.74 85.18 78.91
C TYR A 16 -15.13 84.00 78.10
N PRO A 17 -14.94 82.80 78.68
CA PRO A 17 -14.13 81.72 78.07
C PRO A 17 -14.92 80.79 77.14
N THR A 18 -16.24 80.97 77.02
CA THR A 18 -17.11 80.00 76.33
C THR A 18 -17.08 80.14 74.80
N ARG A 19 -17.07 81.37 74.26
CA ARG A 19 -17.05 81.60 72.80
C ARG A 19 -15.74 81.15 72.14
N GLN A 20 -14.59 81.37 72.79
CA GLN A 20 -13.30 80.90 72.29
C GLN A 20 -13.20 79.36 72.33
N ARG A 21 -13.73 78.71 73.36
CA ARG A 21 -13.82 77.24 73.42
C ARG A 21 -14.73 76.67 72.33
N VAL A 22 -15.86 77.33 72.04
CA VAL A 22 -16.78 76.93 70.96
C VAL A 22 -16.11 77.07 69.59
N LEU A 23 -15.38 78.16 69.34
CA LEU A 23 -14.64 78.34 68.07
C LEU A 23 -13.50 77.33 67.91
N LEU A 24 -12.77 77.02 68.98
CA LEU A 24 -11.74 75.98 68.95
C LEU A 24 -12.35 74.59 68.70
N LEU A 25 -13.45 74.25 69.38
CA LEU A 25 -14.17 72.99 69.14
C LEU A 25 -14.66 72.91 67.69
N LEU A 26 -15.22 73.99 67.14
CA LEU A 26 -15.68 74.04 65.76
C LEU A 26 -14.52 73.89 64.77
N GLY A 27 -13.37 74.50 65.03
CA GLY A 27 -12.15 74.32 64.24
C GLY A 27 -11.62 72.88 64.27
N VAL A 28 -11.63 72.24 65.44
CA VAL A 28 -11.25 70.83 65.59
C VAL A 28 -12.21 69.92 64.82
N VAL A 29 -13.52 70.16 64.93
CA VAL A 29 -14.53 69.40 64.19
C VAL A 29 -14.35 69.59 62.68
N ALA A 30 -14.11 70.81 62.21
CA ALA A 30 -13.84 71.08 60.80
C ALA A 30 -12.56 70.38 60.30
N ALA A 31 -11.50 70.36 61.11
CA ALA A 31 -10.25 69.66 60.78
C ALA A 31 -10.46 68.13 60.71
N LEU A 32 -11.24 67.55 61.63
CA LEU A 32 -11.58 66.12 61.60
C LEU A 32 -12.42 65.77 60.37
N LEU A 33 -13.38 66.60 60.00
CA LEU A 33 -14.18 66.41 58.79
C LEU A 33 -13.32 66.50 57.52
N ALA A 34 -12.39 67.45 57.46
CA ALA A 34 -11.44 67.56 56.35
C ALA A 34 -10.53 66.32 56.27
N ALA A 35 -10.00 65.83 57.39
CA ALA A 35 -9.19 64.63 57.43
C ALA A 35 -9.97 63.37 56.97
N ALA A 36 -11.23 63.23 57.39
CA ALA A 36 -12.10 62.15 56.94
C ALA A 36 -12.39 62.23 55.43
N ALA A 37 -12.66 63.43 54.91
CA ALA A 37 -12.88 63.64 53.48
C ALA A 37 -11.64 63.31 52.63
N LEU A 38 -10.44 63.72 53.09
CA LEU A 38 -9.18 63.36 52.42
C LEU A 38 -8.92 61.85 52.45
N PHE A 39 -9.24 61.19 53.57
CA PHE A 39 -9.09 59.74 53.70
C PHE A 39 -10.02 58.98 52.75
N GLU A 40 -11.30 59.37 52.67
CA GLU A 40 -12.27 58.77 51.73
C GLU A 40 -11.88 59.04 50.28
N PHE A 41 -11.42 60.25 49.94
CA PHE A 41 -10.96 60.58 48.59
C PHE A 41 -9.71 59.78 48.20
N GLY A 42 -8.75 59.63 49.12
CA GLY A 42 -7.56 58.80 48.94
C GLY A 42 -7.92 57.33 48.74
N ARG A 43 -8.90 56.81 49.50
CA ARG A 43 -9.38 55.43 49.38
C ARG A 43 -10.06 55.17 48.04
N TRP A 44 -10.86 56.11 47.53
CA TRP A 44 -11.49 55.98 46.22
C TRP A 44 -10.46 55.95 45.08
N ARG A 45 -9.47 56.84 45.12
CA ARG A 45 -8.40 56.89 44.11
C ARG A 45 -7.43 55.70 44.18
N ALA A 46 -7.08 55.25 45.38
CA ALA A 46 -6.25 54.06 45.60
C ALA A 46 -6.99 52.76 45.21
N GLY A 47 -8.32 52.72 45.35
CA GLY A 47 -9.14 51.60 44.90
C GLY A 47 -9.14 51.43 43.37
N TYR A 48 -9.21 52.54 42.62
CA TYR A 48 -9.18 52.53 41.16
C TYR A 48 -7.83 52.02 40.61
N ASP A 49 -6.72 52.44 41.20
CA ASP A 49 -5.38 52.03 40.77
C ASP A 49 -5.13 50.53 41.02
N ARG A 50 -5.62 50.00 42.16
CA ARG A 50 -5.59 48.56 42.44
C ARG A 50 -6.47 47.75 41.51
N ALA A 51 -7.67 48.23 41.20
CA ALA A 51 -8.58 47.56 40.27
C ALA A 51 -7.96 47.53 38.85
N ALA A 52 -7.43 48.65 38.36
CA ALA A 52 -6.75 48.72 37.08
C ALA A 52 -5.49 47.84 37.02
N ALA A 53 -4.70 47.80 38.10
CA ALA A 53 -3.54 46.92 38.20
C ALA A 53 -3.93 45.43 38.21
N ALA A 54 -5.01 45.07 38.90
CA ALA A 54 -5.54 43.70 38.92
C ALA A 54 -6.01 43.26 37.51
N THR A 55 -6.70 44.14 36.79
CA THR A 55 -7.15 43.86 35.41
C THR A 55 -5.95 43.64 34.47
N ARG A 56 -4.93 44.52 34.53
CA ARG A 56 -3.70 44.36 33.73
C ARG A 56 -2.95 43.09 34.05
N TYR A 57 -2.84 42.75 35.34
CA TYR A 57 -2.21 41.51 35.76
C TYR A 57 -2.96 40.29 35.22
N HIS A 58 -4.29 40.32 35.23
CA HIS A 58 -5.12 39.26 34.68
C HIS A 58 -4.95 39.15 33.15
N GLU A 59 -4.94 40.27 32.43
CA GLU A 59 -4.72 40.30 30.98
C GLU A 59 -3.34 39.74 30.60
N ILE A 60 -2.27 40.18 31.27
CA ILE A 60 -0.91 39.66 31.06
C ILE A 60 -0.85 38.16 31.36
N LYS A 61 -1.51 37.71 32.44
CA LYS A 61 -1.56 36.29 32.78
C LYS A 61 -2.29 35.47 31.72
N MET A 62 -3.40 35.97 31.19
CA MET A 62 -4.15 35.32 30.11
C MET A 62 -3.33 35.24 28.83
N GLN A 63 -2.63 36.32 28.46
CA GLN A 63 -1.73 36.33 27.30
C GLN A 63 -0.56 35.35 27.46
N TYR A 64 0.01 35.29 28.66
CA TYR A 64 1.07 34.33 28.97
C TYR A 64 0.58 32.89 28.86
N GLN A 65 -0.61 32.59 29.38
CA GLN A 65 -1.23 31.27 29.24
C GLN A 65 -1.50 30.93 27.77
N SER A 66 -2.09 31.84 26.99
CA SER A 66 -2.33 31.59 25.57
C SER A 66 -1.04 31.36 24.78
N LEU A 67 0.03 32.10 25.12
CA LEU A 67 1.32 31.94 24.46
C LEU A 67 1.99 30.61 24.85
N GLN A 68 1.82 30.19 26.09
CA GLN A 68 2.28 28.88 26.57
C GLN A 68 1.52 27.74 25.87
N ASP A 69 0.20 27.84 25.75
CA ASP A 69 -0.63 26.87 25.04
C ASP A 69 -0.23 26.77 23.55
N GLU A 70 0.04 27.91 22.90
CA GLU A 70 0.50 27.96 21.50
C GLU A 70 1.90 27.34 21.36
N PHE A 71 2.80 27.59 22.32
CA PHE A 71 4.12 26.97 22.34
C PHE A 71 4.02 25.43 22.48
N GLU A 72 3.19 24.94 23.40
CA GLU A 72 2.97 23.49 23.58
C GLU A 72 2.31 22.85 22.35
N ASP A 73 1.44 23.55 21.63
CA ASP A 73 0.88 23.08 20.35
C ASP A 73 1.94 23.04 19.24
N LEU A 74 2.79 24.06 19.16
CA LEU A 74 3.85 24.14 18.17
C LEU A 74 4.93 23.07 18.40
N GLU A 75 5.29 22.82 19.67
CA GLU A 75 6.21 21.75 20.06
C GLU A 75 5.64 20.38 19.68
N ARG A 76 4.36 20.10 19.99
CA ARG A 76 3.69 18.87 19.57
C ARG A 76 3.67 18.69 18.05
N LYS A 77 3.41 19.76 17.29
CA LYS A 77 3.49 19.73 15.83
C LYS A 77 4.90 19.42 15.34
N MET A 78 5.92 20.02 15.94
CA MET A 78 7.31 19.78 15.57
C MET A 78 7.71 18.32 15.83
N THR A 79 7.37 17.78 17.01
CA THR A 79 7.62 16.36 17.33
C THR A 79 6.90 15.43 16.35
N THR A 80 5.65 15.75 15.99
CA THR A 80 4.89 14.97 15.01
C THR A 80 5.55 14.97 13.64
N ILE A 81 6.00 16.14 13.15
CA ILE A 81 6.69 16.29 11.87
C ILE A 81 8.02 15.52 11.87
N GLN A 82 8.82 15.65 12.93
CA GLN A 82 10.09 14.93 13.05
C GLN A 82 9.88 13.41 13.04
N THR A 83 8.91 12.93 13.82
CA THR A 83 8.58 11.50 13.85
C THR A 83 8.09 11.00 12.49
N SER A 84 7.28 11.80 11.77
CA SER A 84 6.84 11.47 10.41
C SER A 84 8.02 11.36 9.45
N GLN A 85 8.98 12.27 9.52
CA GLN A 85 10.18 12.23 8.67
C GLN A 85 11.02 10.97 8.92
N ASP A 86 11.21 10.59 10.19
CA ASP A 86 11.93 9.37 10.56
C ASP A 86 11.21 8.11 10.03
N ILE A 87 9.87 8.08 10.15
CA ILE A 87 9.05 6.99 9.61
C ILE A 87 9.16 6.93 8.08
N ASP A 88 9.08 8.08 7.40
CA ASP A 88 9.18 8.16 5.94
C ASP A 88 10.55 7.68 5.47
N GLU A 89 11.65 8.06 6.13
CA GLU A 89 13.00 7.59 5.79
C GLU A 89 13.11 6.06 5.93
N LEU A 90 12.58 5.49 7.00
CA LEU A 90 12.54 4.04 7.20
C LEU A 90 11.68 3.34 6.14
N ALA A 91 10.53 3.91 5.79
CA ALA A 91 9.66 3.38 4.75
C ALA A 91 10.36 3.41 3.37
N TYR A 92 11.06 4.49 3.03
CA TYR A 92 11.85 4.59 1.80
C TYR A 92 12.94 3.52 1.72
N LYS A 93 13.70 3.30 2.81
CA LYS A 93 14.70 2.21 2.87
C LYS A 93 14.06 0.83 2.71
N GLY A 94 12.88 0.62 3.27
CA GLY A 94 12.11 -0.63 3.09
C GLY A 94 11.71 -0.86 1.64
N VAL A 95 11.23 0.18 0.95
CA VAL A 95 10.89 0.12 -0.48
C VAL A 95 12.12 -0.15 -1.34
N GLU A 96 13.25 0.52 -1.08
CA GLU A 96 14.50 0.29 -1.80
C GLU A 96 15.00 -1.15 -1.65
N THR A 97 14.99 -1.67 -0.42
CA THR A 97 15.35 -3.07 -0.13
C THR A 97 14.45 -4.05 -0.89
N THR A 98 13.13 -3.83 -0.86
CA THR A 98 12.15 -4.66 -1.58
C THR A 98 12.38 -4.61 -3.09
N LEU A 99 12.72 -3.44 -3.64
CA LEU A 99 13.02 -3.29 -5.07
C LEU A 99 14.28 -4.06 -5.47
N VAL A 100 15.32 -4.02 -4.64
CA VAL A 100 16.54 -4.81 -4.86
C VAL A 100 16.24 -6.30 -4.84
N GLU A 101 15.51 -6.78 -3.82
CA GLU A 101 15.10 -8.19 -3.74
C GLU A 101 14.25 -8.63 -4.92
N LEU A 102 13.30 -7.79 -5.36
CA LEU A 102 12.43 -8.11 -6.48
C LEU A 102 13.21 -8.15 -7.80
N ARG A 103 14.15 -7.22 -8.01
CA ARG A 103 15.04 -7.24 -9.18
C ARG A 103 15.90 -8.50 -9.20
N GLU A 104 16.40 -8.92 -8.05
CA GLU A 104 17.20 -10.14 -7.94
C GLU A 104 16.36 -11.40 -8.24
N LYS A 105 15.13 -11.47 -7.72
CA LYS A 105 14.19 -12.55 -8.07
C LYS A 105 13.86 -12.57 -9.55
N VAL A 106 13.62 -11.40 -10.17
CA VAL A 106 13.37 -11.31 -11.62
C VAL A 106 14.60 -11.77 -12.40
N ARG A 107 15.82 -11.36 -12.02
CA ARG A 107 17.06 -11.83 -12.64
C ARG A 107 17.20 -13.34 -12.54
N GLN A 108 16.99 -13.90 -11.35
CA GLN A 108 17.06 -15.33 -11.12
C GLN A 108 16.04 -16.10 -11.96
N GLN A 109 14.79 -15.62 -12.03
CA GLN A 109 13.75 -16.22 -12.88
C GLN A 109 14.08 -16.13 -14.37
N GLN A 110 14.65 -15.01 -14.83
CA GLN A 110 15.11 -14.87 -16.21
C GLN A 110 16.25 -15.83 -16.53
N GLU A 111 17.20 -15.99 -15.61
CA GLU A 111 18.31 -16.95 -15.76
C GLU A 111 17.81 -18.39 -15.78
N GLU A 112 16.85 -18.74 -14.92
CA GLU A 112 16.22 -20.07 -14.93
C GLU A 112 15.47 -20.32 -16.25
N LEU A 113 14.74 -19.32 -16.76
CA LEU A 113 14.05 -19.42 -18.04
C LEU A 113 15.01 -19.51 -19.23
N GLU A 114 16.11 -18.75 -19.24
CA GLU A 114 17.15 -18.86 -20.28
C GLU A 114 17.88 -20.20 -20.20
N PHE A 115 18.10 -20.74 -19.00
CA PHE A 115 18.62 -22.09 -18.81
C PHE A 115 17.65 -23.15 -19.37
N TYR A 116 16.35 -23.07 -19.05
CA TYR A 116 15.35 -23.98 -19.62
C TYR A 116 15.23 -23.81 -21.13
N ARG A 117 15.29 -22.58 -21.67
CA ARG A 117 15.28 -22.34 -23.12
C ARG A 117 16.52 -22.96 -23.78
N GLY A 118 17.69 -22.79 -23.20
CA GLY A 118 18.94 -23.39 -23.67
C GLY A 118 18.93 -24.92 -23.69
N ILE A 119 18.22 -25.55 -22.75
CA ILE A 119 18.07 -27.02 -22.70
C ILE A 119 16.94 -27.54 -23.59
N VAL A 120 15.81 -26.83 -23.66
CA VAL A 120 14.56 -27.35 -24.24
C VAL A 120 14.34 -26.90 -25.69
N SER A 121 14.94 -25.81 -26.16
CA SER A 121 14.78 -25.40 -27.57
C SER A 121 15.77 -24.31 -28.00
N PRO A 122 16.83 -24.63 -28.76
CA PRO A 122 17.76 -23.63 -29.27
C PRO A 122 17.17 -22.94 -30.52
N THR A 123 16.06 -22.20 -30.41
CA THR A 123 15.63 -21.23 -31.45
C THR A 123 14.51 -20.31 -30.96
N HIS A 124 14.83 -19.03 -30.69
CA HIS A 124 13.83 -17.96 -30.58
C HIS A 124 13.45 -17.49 -31.99
N SER A 125 12.20 -17.69 -32.40
CA SER A 125 11.63 -16.99 -33.56
C SER A 125 10.55 -16.00 -33.10
N GLU A 126 10.99 -14.77 -32.86
CA GLU A 126 10.22 -13.60 -32.42
C GLU A 126 9.14 -13.12 -33.43
N GLN A 127 8.80 -13.86 -34.49
CA GLN A 127 7.96 -13.31 -35.56
C GLN A 127 6.85 -14.24 -36.08
N GLY A 128 5.71 -14.18 -35.39
CA GLY A 128 4.40 -14.13 -36.03
C GLY A 128 3.58 -15.40 -36.02
N LEU A 129 4.15 -16.59 -36.15
CA LEU A 129 3.43 -17.88 -36.10
C LEU A 129 3.66 -18.54 -34.75
N ARG A 130 2.61 -19.09 -34.12
CA ARG A 130 2.72 -19.78 -32.82
C ARG A 130 1.76 -20.96 -32.74
N ILE A 131 2.17 -21.99 -32.02
CA ILE A 131 1.27 -23.04 -31.54
C ILE A 131 0.50 -22.43 -30.36
N HIS A 132 -0.81 -22.26 -30.50
CA HIS A 132 -1.65 -21.64 -29.48
C HIS A 132 -1.98 -22.63 -28.37
N ASP A 133 -2.39 -23.83 -28.77
CA ASP A 133 -2.86 -24.86 -27.86
C ASP A 133 -2.68 -26.26 -28.49
N LEU A 134 -2.46 -27.25 -27.64
CA LEU A 134 -2.47 -28.66 -27.98
C LEU A 134 -3.23 -29.40 -26.87
N SER A 135 -4.33 -30.03 -27.22
CA SER A 135 -5.10 -30.86 -26.30
C SER A 135 -5.21 -32.28 -26.81
N VAL A 136 -5.15 -33.23 -25.89
CA VAL A 136 -5.36 -34.66 -26.16
C VAL A 136 -6.42 -35.16 -25.20
N ALA A 137 -7.45 -35.80 -25.73
CA ALA A 137 -8.53 -36.41 -24.96
C ALA A 137 -8.67 -37.90 -25.32
N ALA A 138 -9.01 -38.74 -24.35
CA ALA A 138 -9.43 -40.12 -24.63
C ALA A 138 -10.72 -40.11 -25.47
N ALA A 139 -10.81 -41.00 -26.45
CA ALA A 139 -12.04 -41.26 -27.18
C ALA A 139 -12.90 -42.31 -26.46
N GLU A 140 -14.04 -42.68 -27.05
CA GLU A 140 -14.99 -43.64 -26.44
C GLU A 140 -14.45 -45.08 -26.41
N ASP A 141 -13.59 -45.43 -27.36
CA ASP A 141 -12.93 -46.74 -27.45
C ASP A 141 -11.55 -46.72 -26.78
N ASP A 142 -11.21 -47.83 -26.13
CA ASP A 142 -9.89 -48.01 -25.50
C ASP A 142 -8.77 -47.96 -26.56
N GLY A 143 -7.66 -47.30 -26.22
CA GLY A 143 -6.54 -47.08 -27.14
C GLY A 143 -6.74 -45.99 -28.21
N GLN A 144 -7.92 -45.34 -28.27
CA GLN A 144 -8.18 -44.23 -29.19
C GLN A 144 -8.14 -42.87 -28.49
N TYR A 145 -7.51 -41.89 -29.13
CA TYR A 145 -7.33 -40.54 -28.59
C TYR A 145 -7.66 -39.50 -29.65
N ARG A 146 -8.22 -38.37 -29.24
CA ARG A 146 -8.44 -37.21 -30.09
C ARG A 146 -7.40 -36.15 -29.76
N LEU A 147 -6.54 -35.87 -30.71
CA LEU A 147 -5.57 -34.77 -30.64
C LEU A 147 -6.14 -33.57 -31.38
N ARG A 148 -6.15 -32.42 -30.72
CA ARG A 148 -6.50 -31.13 -31.30
C ARG A 148 -5.33 -30.16 -31.17
N LEU A 149 -4.83 -29.68 -32.30
CA LEU A 149 -3.76 -28.70 -32.40
C LEU A 149 -4.33 -27.39 -32.94
N VAL A 150 -4.09 -26.28 -32.25
CA VAL A 150 -4.50 -24.94 -32.70
C VAL A 150 -3.28 -24.12 -33.05
N LEU A 151 -3.16 -23.73 -34.32
CA LEU A 151 -2.16 -22.76 -34.78
C LEU A 151 -2.78 -21.37 -34.81
N SER A 152 -2.02 -20.37 -34.37
CA SER A 152 -2.45 -18.97 -34.46
C SER A 152 -1.32 -18.07 -34.93
N ARG A 153 -1.69 -16.90 -35.42
CA ARG A 153 -0.75 -15.86 -35.82
C ARG A 153 -0.98 -14.59 -35.02
N SER A 154 0.07 -14.04 -34.41
CA SER A 154 0.05 -12.72 -33.79
C SER A 154 0.77 -11.70 -34.68
N GLY A 155 0.04 -10.74 -35.26
CA GLY A 155 0.61 -9.65 -36.05
C GLY A 155 -0.33 -9.07 -37.12
N THR A 156 0.09 -7.95 -37.72
CA THR A 156 -0.70 -7.13 -38.67
C THR A 156 -0.54 -7.51 -40.15
N ARG A 157 0.14 -8.62 -40.47
CA ARG A 157 0.34 -9.05 -41.87
C ARG A 157 -0.94 -9.64 -42.46
N THR A 158 -1.31 -9.17 -43.65
CA THR A 158 -2.57 -9.51 -44.33
C THR A 158 -2.51 -10.79 -45.18
N LYS A 159 -1.32 -11.31 -45.50
CA LYS A 159 -1.15 -12.52 -46.33
C LYS A 159 -1.27 -13.80 -45.50
N ALA A 160 -1.94 -14.81 -46.05
CA ALA A 160 -2.02 -16.14 -45.44
C ALA A 160 -0.62 -16.76 -45.27
N VAL A 161 -0.42 -17.44 -44.14
CA VAL A 161 0.76 -18.29 -43.91
C VAL A 161 0.41 -19.69 -44.41
N THR A 162 1.36 -20.34 -45.07
CA THR A 162 1.20 -21.70 -45.60
C THR A 162 2.38 -22.53 -45.13
N GLY A 163 2.23 -23.82 -44.91
CA GLY A 163 3.33 -24.68 -44.48
C GLY A 163 2.88 -26.11 -44.21
N THR A 164 3.70 -26.85 -43.49
CA THR A 164 3.42 -28.22 -43.04
C THR A 164 3.64 -28.39 -41.55
N VAL A 165 2.78 -29.16 -40.89
CA VAL A 165 2.95 -29.62 -39.53
C VAL A 165 3.29 -31.11 -39.54
N ARG A 166 4.29 -31.50 -38.75
CA ARG A 166 4.59 -32.89 -38.43
C ARG A 166 4.37 -33.09 -36.93
N LEU A 167 3.74 -34.20 -36.57
CA LEU A 167 3.52 -34.60 -35.19
C LEU A 167 4.13 -35.98 -34.97
N SER A 168 4.73 -36.17 -33.81
CA SER A 168 5.17 -37.48 -33.34
C SER A 168 4.89 -37.62 -31.85
N VAL A 169 4.66 -38.86 -31.41
CA VAL A 169 4.38 -39.20 -30.02
C VAL A 169 5.52 -40.06 -29.50
N ASP A 170 6.15 -39.61 -28.42
CA ASP A 170 7.17 -40.34 -27.69
C ASP A 170 6.54 -41.00 -26.46
N GLY A 171 6.93 -42.24 -26.20
CA GLY A 171 6.46 -42.99 -25.06
C GLY A 171 7.32 -44.21 -24.77
N GLU A 172 6.80 -45.05 -23.90
CA GLU A 172 7.42 -46.31 -23.49
C GLU A 172 6.55 -47.47 -23.97
N ASP A 173 7.14 -48.38 -24.72
CA ASP A 173 6.54 -49.63 -25.20
C ASP A 173 7.11 -50.80 -24.37
N ILE A 174 6.58 -52.01 -24.55
CA ILE A 174 7.03 -53.21 -23.80
C ILE A 174 8.52 -53.53 -24.02
N ASP A 175 9.06 -53.10 -25.17
CA ASP A 175 10.45 -53.29 -25.60
C ASP A 175 11.34 -52.06 -25.30
N GLY A 176 10.83 -51.03 -24.63
CA GLY A 176 11.55 -49.81 -24.25
C GLY A 176 11.02 -48.52 -24.91
N PRO A 177 11.77 -47.40 -24.86
CA PRO A 177 11.31 -46.12 -25.38
C PRO A 177 11.16 -46.15 -26.90
N LYS A 178 10.02 -45.69 -27.39
CA LYS A 178 9.66 -45.72 -28.81
C LYS A 178 8.93 -44.44 -29.22
N ARG A 179 9.17 -44.03 -30.47
CA ARG A 179 8.54 -42.89 -31.10
C ARG A 179 7.66 -43.37 -32.25
N TYR A 180 6.43 -42.89 -32.30
CA TYR A 180 5.51 -43.09 -33.40
C TYR A 180 5.28 -41.77 -34.14
N ASP A 181 5.46 -41.77 -35.45
CA ASP A 181 5.06 -40.63 -36.28
C ASP A 181 3.55 -40.65 -36.49
N LEU A 182 2.97 -39.47 -36.80
CA LEU A 182 1.52 -39.35 -37.00
C LEU A 182 0.98 -40.40 -37.98
N SER A 183 1.67 -40.65 -39.10
CA SER A 183 1.23 -41.64 -40.10
C SER A 183 1.18 -43.09 -39.61
N ASP A 184 1.85 -43.41 -38.51
CA ASP A 184 1.88 -44.78 -37.96
C ASP A 184 0.69 -45.03 -37.03
N ILE A 185 0.11 -43.96 -36.49
CA ILE A 185 -0.95 -44.00 -35.47
C ILE A 185 -2.26 -43.34 -35.96
N THR A 186 -2.32 -42.91 -37.21
CA THR A 186 -3.55 -42.41 -37.84
C THR A 186 -3.52 -42.61 -39.36
N ASP A 187 -4.68 -42.53 -40.01
CA ASP A 187 -4.84 -42.62 -41.47
C ASP A 187 -4.44 -41.31 -42.20
N SER A 188 -3.96 -40.32 -41.45
CA SER A 188 -3.49 -39.05 -41.99
C SER A 188 -2.05 -39.12 -42.50
N PRO A 189 -1.69 -38.28 -43.49
CA PRO A 189 -0.32 -38.19 -43.97
C PRO A 189 0.63 -37.72 -42.86
N ALA A 190 1.90 -38.14 -42.93
CA ALA A 190 2.95 -37.76 -41.97
C ALA A 190 3.14 -36.23 -41.81
N ALA A 191 2.76 -35.46 -42.84
CA ALA A 191 2.82 -34.00 -42.83
C ALA A 191 1.46 -33.39 -43.21
N LEU A 192 0.86 -32.65 -42.28
CA LEU A 192 -0.40 -31.95 -42.46
C LEU A 192 -0.14 -30.56 -43.06
N LYS A 193 -0.72 -30.26 -44.21
CA LYS A 193 -0.59 -28.94 -44.85
C LYS A 193 -1.53 -27.93 -44.16
N PHE A 194 -1.01 -26.74 -43.88
CA PHE A 194 -1.81 -25.64 -43.33
C PHE A 194 -1.80 -24.43 -44.26
N SER A 195 -2.91 -23.68 -44.27
CA SER A 195 -2.99 -22.38 -44.94
C SER A 195 -4.03 -21.51 -44.26
N PHE A 196 -3.59 -20.48 -43.54
CA PHE A 196 -4.51 -19.63 -42.77
C PHE A 196 -4.03 -18.20 -42.62
N LYS A 197 -4.97 -17.30 -42.34
CA LYS A 197 -4.68 -15.88 -42.09
C LYS A 197 -4.55 -15.55 -40.61
N TYR A 198 -5.42 -16.13 -39.77
CA TYR A 198 -5.50 -15.82 -38.34
C TYR A 198 -5.25 -17.04 -37.46
N TYR A 199 -6.03 -18.12 -37.66
CA TYR A 199 -5.87 -19.38 -36.97
C TYR A 199 -6.32 -20.55 -37.85
N GLN A 200 -5.88 -21.75 -37.51
CA GLN A 200 -6.36 -23.02 -38.05
C GLN A 200 -6.19 -24.10 -36.98
N ASP A 201 -7.22 -24.91 -36.79
CA ASP A 201 -7.17 -26.10 -35.95
C ASP A 201 -7.07 -27.39 -36.78
N PHE A 202 -6.38 -28.37 -36.21
CA PHE A 202 -6.22 -29.71 -36.74
C PHE A 202 -6.74 -30.69 -35.72
N GLU A 203 -7.64 -31.56 -36.13
CA GLU A 203 -8.13 -32.67 -35.31
C GLU A 203 -7.67 -33.98 -35.95
N GLN A 204 -7.05 -34.83 -35.14
CA GLN A 204 -6.55 -36.15 -35.55
C GLN A 204 -6.99 -37.19 -34.53
N GLN A 205 -7.49 -38.31 -35.03
CA GLN A 205 -7.77 -39.48 -34.23
C GLN A 205 -6.53 -40.36 -34.23
N LEU A 206 -5.96 -40.58 -33.05
CA LEU A 206 -4.78 -41.39 -32.83
C LEU A 206 -5.23 -42.76 -32.32
N ILE A 207 -4.70 -43.82 -32.91
CA ILE A 207 -4.86 -45.21 -32.47
C ILE A 207 -3.49 -45.65 -31.99
N LEU A 208 -3.33 -45.76 -30.68
CA LEU A 208 -2.06 -46.19 -30.08
C LEU A 208 -2.03 -47.72 -29.94
N PRO A 209 -0.90 -48.39 -30.22
CA PRO A 209 -0.78 -49.83 -30.02
C PRO A 209 -0.95 -50.23 -28.55
N ASP A 210 -1.46 -51.44 -28.31
CA ASP A 210 -1.62 -52.00 -26.97
C ASP A 210 -0.28 -52.06 -26.23
N GLY A 211 -0.26 -51.54 -25.00
CA GLY A 211 0.94 -51.51 -24.15
C GLY A 211 1.83 -50.27 -24.31
N PHE A 212 1.56 -49.38 -25.27
CA PHE A 212 2.29 -48.13 -25.42
C PHE A 212 1.78 -47.06 -24.44
N ILE A 213 2.70 -46.53 -23.62
CA ILE A 213 2.41 -45.45 -22.66
C ILE A 213 2.95 -44.14 -23.23
N PRO A 214 2.10 -43.27 -23.80
CA PRO A 214 2.53 -41.99 -24.35
C PRO A 214 2.97 -41.03 -23.23
N GLN A 215 4.08 -40.33 -23.45
CA GLN A 215 4.68 -39.41 -22.47
C GLN A 215 4.79 -37.98 -23.02
N LEU A 216 5.17 -37.82 -24.28
CA LEU A 216 5.41 -36.52 -24.89
C LEU A 216 4.83 -36.48 -26.31
N VAL A 217 4.35 -35.30 -26.72
CA VAL A 217 3.96 -35.01 -28.10
C VAL A 217 4.93 -33.98 -28.66
N HIS A 218 5.64 -34.34 -29.72
CA HIS A 218 6.55 -33.45 -30.43
C HIS A 218 5.84 -32.87 -31.67
N VAL A 219 5.83 -31.55 -31.78
CA VAL A 219 5.15 -30.80 -32.86
C VAL A 219 6.18 -29.94 -33.58
N VAL A 220 6.32 -30.17 -34.88
CA VAL A 220 7.20 -29.40 -35.77
C VAL A 220 6.33 -28.68 -36.80
N VAL A 221 6.38 -27.36 -36.79
CA VAL A 221 5.66 -26.51 -37.74
C VAL A 221 6.68 -25.85 -38.66
N ASP A 222 6.63 -26.22 -39.94
CA ASP A 222 7.50 -25.72 -40.99
C ASP A 222 6.72 -24.78 -41.92
N PRO A 223 6.83 -23.45 -41.74
CA PRO A 223 6.17 -22.48 -42.59
C PRO A 223 6.91 -22.32 -43.93
N LYS A 224 6.15 -22.36 -45.03
CA LYS A 224 6.66 -22.07 -46.38
C LYS A 224 7.05 -20.59 -46.50
N GLY A 225 8.34 -20.28 -46.46
CA GLY A 225 8.86 -18.93 -46.71
C GLY A 225 10.10 -18.58 -45.89
N LYS A 226 10.24 -17.29 -45.52
CA LYS A 226 11.33 -16.77 -44.67
C LYS A 226 10.97 -16.76 -43.17
N SER A 227 10.18 -17.73 -42.73
CA SER A 227 9.81 -17.87 -41.33
C SER A 227 10.55 -19.09 -40.78
N ASP A 228 11.02 -19.00 -39.54
CA ASP A 228 11.74 -20.11 -38.94
C ASP A 228 10.78 -21.25 -38.61
N THR A 229 11.32 -22.47 -38.66
CA THR A 229 10.63 -23.67 -38.16
C THR A 229 10.39 -23.53 -36.67
N ILE A 230 9.18 -23.88 -36.22
CA ILE A 230 8.79 -23.84 -34.82
C ILE A 230 8.68 -25.28 -34.32
N GLU A 231 9.47 -25.61 -33.31
CA GLU A 231 9.46 -26.91 -32.66
C GLU A 231 8.99 -26.76 -31.21
N ARG A 232 8.01 -27.58 -30.80
CA ARG A 232 7.51 -27.61 -29.43
C ARG A 232 7.23 -29.03 -29.00
N THR A 233 7.59 -29.33 -27.77
CA THR A 233 7.25 -30.59 -27.10
C THR A 233 6.23 -30.31 -26.01
N PHE A 234 5.16 -31.10 -25.98
CA PHE A 234 4.09 -31.02 -24.98
C PHE A 234 4.08 -32.30 -24.15
N GLN A 235 3.80 -32.19 -22.86
CA GLN A 235 3.60 -33.37 -22.02
C GLN A 235 2.25 -34.02 -22.35
N TRP A 236 2.24 -35.34 -22.50
CA TRP A 236 1.00 -36.08 -22.66
C TRP A 236 0.18 -35.94 -21.37
N PRO A 237 -1.12 -35.60 -21.45
CA PRO A 237 -1.95 -35.50 -20.26
C PRO A 237 -2.03 -36.87 -19.60
N ARG A 238 -1.75 -36.94 -18.28
CA ARG A 238 -1.94 -38.17 -17.51
C ARG A 238 -3.43 -38.49 -17.40
N ILE A 239 -3.97 -39.13 -18.43
CA ILE A 239 -5.29 -39.72 -18.36
C ILE A 239 -5.14 -41.11 -17.78
N SER A 240 -5.38 -41.21 -16.47
CA SER A 240 -5.45 -42.50 -15.80
C SER A 240 -6.67 -43.25 -16.34
N PRO A 241 -6.51 -44.49 -16.86
CA PRO A 241 -7.66 -45.29 -17.25
C PRO A 241 -8.53 -45.51 -16.01
N THR A 242 -9.80 -45.12 -16.08
CA THR A 242 -10.78 -45.47 -15.05
C THR A 242 -11.00 -46.97 -15.15
N ILE A 243 -10.35 -47.73 -14.28
CA ILE A 243 -10.64 -49.15 -14.10
C ILE A 243 -12.07 -49.23 -13.56
N THR A 244 -13.04 -49.49 -14.45
CA THR A 244 -14.41 -49.79 -14.04
C THR A 244 -14.39 -51.12 -13.31
N THR A 245 -14.34 -51.08 -11.99
CA THR A 245 -14.51 -52.27 -11.16
C THR A 245 -15.97 -52.66 -11.23
N VAL A 246 -16.27 -53.67 -12.06
CA VAL A 246 -17.57 -54.34 -12.08
C VAL A 246 -17.70 -55.09 -10.75
N GLN A 247 -18.50 -54.57 -9.82
CA GLN A 247 -18.84 -55.32 -8.61
C GLN A 247 -19.76 -56.47 -9.00
N THR A 248 -19.21 -57.68 -9.07
CA THR A 248 -20.00 -58.91 -9.08
C THR A 248 -20.57 -59.12 -7.68
N THR A 249 -21.88 -59.01 -7.58
CA THR A 249 -22.67 -59.53 -6.47
C THR A 249 -22.36 -61.02 -6.27
N THR A 250 -21.97 -61.42 -5.06
CA THR A 250 -22.07 -62.82 -4.64
C THR A 250 -22.76 -62.87 -3.28
N THR A 251 -24.06 -63.12 -3.41
CA THR A 251 -24.95 -63.83 -2.49
C THR A 251 -24.34 -65.13 -1.97
N ASN A 252 -24.34 -65.33 -0.64
CA ASN A 252 -24.83 -66.52 0.10
C ASN A 252 -24.01 -66.85 1.35
N GLY A 253 -24.74 -67.23 2.41
CA GLY A 253 -24.26 -68.11 3.49
C GLY A 253 -24.63 -67.62 4.87
#